data_AF-A0A373DN05-F1
#
_entry.id   AF-A0A373DN05-F1
#
_cell.length_a   1.000
_cell.length_b   1.000
_cell.length_c   1.000
_cell.angle_alpha   90.00
_cell.angle_beta   90.00
_cell.angle_gamma   90.00
#
_symmetry.space_group_name_H-M   'P 1'
#
loop_
_entity.id
_entity.type
_entity.pdbx_description
1 polymer ?
#
loop_
_entity_poly.entity_id
_entity_poly.type
_entity_poly.pdbx_seq_one_letter_code
_entity_poly.pdbx_strand_id
1 'polypeptide(L)'
;MDLSWFQVNWPYVWTLSLLIVDNVIRVVALFVVPRNRRPTAGMAWLMAIFLLPVPGLLLFLVIGSKRLPRKREQKQEAINHFVAQVAEREESDLITPEDRLHPGLDSAVKLGRSLGAQPMLRGNDASLCIDYEESFARMAEAIREAREYVHIEFYILVHDDTTDDVFAAMREAVMRGVKVRVLLDHVSAVRNPGTARTARSLSALGADWAYMLPVRPWRGEYQRPDLRNHRKLIVVDGRVGFMGSQNLVDSSYNKATNRRRGLHWKDLMVRVEGPIVLGLEAVFQGDWYQETGEYLTHLSESVFEVDRPGELDCQIVPSGPGYAGENNLQVFVALMYTAQHRISITSPYFVPDGSIMNALRAATARGVDVELFVSEIGDQAVVYHAQRSYYEELLRAGVRIWMFRPPYILHSKHFAVDDEVAVVGSSNMDQRSFGLNMEISMVVHGRRFVRDIDGVSDYYRANSRELTLEEWLKQPLRSQLLDGLARLTSALQ
;
A
#
# COMPACT_ATOMS: atom_id res chain seq x y z
N MET A 1 16.55 68.22 -26.63
CA MET A 1 16.73 66.91 -27.27
C MET A 1 15.80 65.95 -26.56
N ASP A 2 14.63 65.73 -27.14
CA ASP A 2 13.68 64.72 -26.65
C ASP A 2 14.31 63.34 -26.81
N LEU A 3 14.59 62.69 -25.69
CA LEU A 3 14.99 61.28 -25.65
C LEU A 3 13.73 60.41 -25.68
N SER A 4 13.01 60.42 -26.81
CA SER A 4 11.88 59.51 -27.07
C SER A 4 12.37 58.11 -27.49
N TRP A 5 13.23 57.50 -26.67
CA TRP A 5 13.85 56.21 -26.99
C TRP A 5 13.00 54.97 -26.68
N PHE A 6 11.76 55.12 -26.21
CA PHE A 6 10.85 53.97 -26.09
C PHE A 6 9.40 54.33 -26.45
N GLN A 7 9.10 54.46 -27.76
CA GLN A 7 7.75 54.16 -28.28
C GLN A 7 7.51 52.65 -28.30
N VAL A 8 7.82 51.96 -27.19
CA VAL A 8 7.57 50.54 -27.07
C VAL A 8 6.10 50.35 -26.80
N ASN A 9 5.43 49.66 -27.71
CA ASN A 9 4.07 49.19 -27.49
C ASN A 9 4.13 48.05 -26.46
N TRP A 10 4.18 48.42 -25.18
CA TRP A 10 4.25 47.48 -24.06
C TRP A 10 3.15 46.41 -24.11
N PRO A 11 1.87 46.72 -24.44
CA PRO A 11 0.86 45.69 -24.65
C PRO A 11 1.23 44.64 -25.71
N TYR A 12 1.81 45.07 -26.83
CA TYR A 12 2.28 44.16 -27.88
C TYR A 12 3.46 43.30 -27.38
N VAL A 13 4.44 43.92 -26.71
CA VAL A 13 5.58 43.19 -26.13
C VAL A 13 5.12 42.16 -25.10
N TRP A 14 4.17 42.50 -24.22
CA TRP A 14 3.59 41.58 -23.24
C TRP A 14 2.85 40.43 -23.91
N THR A 15 2.01 40.73 -24.91
CA THR A 15 1.25 39.71 -25.65
C THR A 15 2.19 38.75 -26.37
N LEU A 16 3.20 39.27 -27.06
CA LEU A 16 4.19 38.45 -27.76
C LEU A 16 5.02 37.61 -26.78
N SER A 17 5.43 38.19 -25.64
CA SER A 17 6.17 37.47 -24.61
C SER A 17 5.35 36.34 -24.00
N LEU A 18 4.08 36.59 -23.67
CA LEU A 18 3.17 35.57 -23.16
C LEU A 18 2.96 34.45 -24.19
N LEU A 19 2.77 34.79 -25.47
CA LEU A 19 2.62 33.80 -26.54
C LEU A 19 3.89 32.96 -26.72
N ILE A 20 5.08 33.57 -26.65
CA ILE A 20 6.36 32.85 -26.74
C ILE A 20 6.49 31.89 -25.55
N VAL A 21 6.27 32.38 -24.32
CA VAL A 21 6.35 31.55 -23.11
C VAL A 21 5.35 30.39 -23.18
N ASP A 22 4.11 30.64 -23.59
CA ASP A 22 3.06 29.63 -23.76
C ASP A 22 3.48 28.51 -24.72
N ASN A 23 3.99 28.88 -25.90
CA ASN A 23 4.42 27.91 -26.91
C ASN A 23 5.70 27.17 -26.49
N VAL A 24 6.65 27.85 -25.85
CA VAL A 24 7.85 27.21 -25.30
C VAL A 24 7.47 26.15 -24.27
N ILE A 25 6.54 26.46 -23.35
CA ILE A 25 6.04 25.49 -22.36
C ILE A 25 5.47 24.25 -23.07
N ARG A 26 4.61 24.43 -24.08
CA ARG A 26 3.99 23.31 -24.82
C ARG A 26 5.01 22.47 -25.57
N VAL A 27 5.95 23.11 -26.28
CA VAL A 27 7.00 22.40 -27.03
C VAL A 27 7.91 21.62 -26.08
N VAL A 28 8.36 22.24 -24.97
CA VAL A 28 9.16 21.55 -23.96
C VAL A 28 8.39 20.39 -23.34
N ALA A 29 7.10 20.58 -23.03
CA ALA A 29 6.26 19.55 -22.44
C ALA A 29 6.15 18.30 -23.35
N LEU A 30 6.07 18.46 -24.67
CA LEU A 30 6.05 17.33 -25.62
C LEU A 30 7.26 16.39 -25.49
N PHE A 31 8.44 16.93 -25.15
CA PHE A 31 9.66 16.13 -25.02
C PHE A 31 9.91 15.67 -23.58
N VAL A 32 9.45 16.43 -22.58
CA VAL A 32 9.74 16.17 -21.16
C VAL A 32 8.68 15.27 -20.50
N VAL A 33 7.39 15.52 -20.78
CA VAL A 33 6.28 14.84 -20.11
C VAL A 33 6.20 13.35 -20.45
N PRO A 34 6.33 12.89 -21.71
CA PRO A 34 6.16 11.47 -22.03
C PRO A 34 7.26 10.54 -21.48
N ARG A 35 8.43 11.08 -21.12
CA ARG A 35 9.57 10.25 -20.70
C ARG A 35 9.25 9.45 -19.44
N ASN A 36 9.51 8.13 -19.48
CA ASN A 36 9.36 7.19 -18.37
C ASN A 36 7.98 7.22 -17.71
N ARG A 37 6.91 7.44 -18.49
CA ARG A 37 5.53 7.42 -18.02
C ARG A 37 4.70 6.49 -18.89
N ARG A 38 3.62 5.95 -18.31
CA ARG A 38 2.57 5.27 -19.07
C ARG A 38 2.01 6.26 -20.11
N PRO A 39 1.75 5.83 -21.36
CA PRO A 39 1.24 6.72 -22.41
C PRO A 39 0.00 7.49 -21.95
N THR A 40 -0.94 6.82 -21.28
CA THR A 40 -2.17 7.42 -20.75
C THR A 40 -1.91 8.58 -19.78
N ALA A 41 -1.03 8.39 -18.79
CA ALA A 41 -0.65 9.42 -17.84
C ALA A 41 0.11 10.58 -18.54
N GLY A 42 1.00 10.25 -19.49
CA GLY A 42 1.70 11.24 -20.30
C GLY A 42 0.74 12.12 -21.11
N MET A 43 -0.25 11.51 -21.78
CA MET A 43 -1.29 12.22 -22.50
C MET A 43 -2.15 13.09 -21.58
N ALA A 44 -2.53 12.61 -20.40
CA ALA A 44 -3.29 13.40 -19.43
C ALA A 44 -2.56 14.68 -19.02
N TRP A 45 -1.26 14.59 -18.73
CA TRP A 45 -0.42 15.74 -18.40
C TRP A 45 -0.22 16.68 -19.59
N LEU A 46 -0.01 16.13 -20.79
CA LEU A 46 0.06 16.94 -22.00
C LEU A 46 -1.24 17.69 -22.24
N MET A 47 -2.41 17.06 -22.10
CA MET A 47 -3.69 17.75 -22.23
C MET A 47 -3.86 18.86 -21.20
N ALA A 48 -3.50 18.61 -19.93
CA ALA A 48 -3.56 19.63 -18.88
C ALA A 48 -2.66 20.85 -19.20
N ILE A 49 -1.42 20.60 -19.66
CA ILE A 49 -0.50 21.66 -20.06
C ILE A 49 -0.97 22.34 -21.34
N PHE A 50 -1.49 21.63 -22.33
CA PHE A 50 -1.93 22.28 -23.58
C PHE A 50 -3.15 23.18 -23.36
N LEU A 51 -4.10 22.73 -22.53
CA LEU A 51 -5.30 23.50 -22.19
C LEU A 51 -4.99 24.69 -21.28
N LEU A 52 -4.10 24.48 -20.29
CA LEU A 52 -3.71 25.49 -19.31
C LEU A 52 -2.18 25.48 -19.13
N PRO A 53 -1.38 26.12 -19.99
CA PRO A 53 0.09 25.97 -19.99
C PRO A 53 0.77 26.31 -18.68
N VAL A 54 0.47 27.47 -18.09
CA VAL A 54 1.08 27.86 -16.82
C VAL A 54 0.53 27.02 -15.64
N PRO A 55 -0.79 26.91 -15.40
CA PRO A 55 -1.31 26.09 -14.30
C PRO A 55 -0.98 24.61 -14.43
N GLY A 56 -1.07 24.06 -15.65
CA GLY A 56 -0.77 22.66 -15.96
C GLY A 56 0.71 22.34 -15.76
N LEU A 57 1.62 23.25 -16.15
CA LEU A 57 3.05 23.09 -15.88
C LEU A 57 3.33 23.14 -14.38
N LEU A 58 2.77 24.11 -13.65
CA LEU A 58 2.95 24.21 -12.21
C LEU A 58 2.46 22.94 -11.50
N LEU A 59 1.28 22.45 -11.87
CA LEU A 59 0.74 21.21 -11.32
C LEU A 59 1.65 20.01 -11.68
N PHE A 60 2.14 19.93 -12.92
CA PHE A 60 3.07 18.89 -13.34
C PHE A 60 4.40 18.94 -12.57
N LEU A 61 4.92 20.11 -12.22
CA LEU A 61 6.15 20.23 -11.45
C LEU A 61 5.97 19.78 -10.00
N VAL A 62 4.77 19.93 -9.43
CA VAL A 62 4.44 19.52 -8.06
C VAL A 62 4.14 18.01 -7.96
N ILE A 63 3.39 17.45 -8.92
CA ILE A 63 2.88 16.06 -8.85
C ILE A 63 3.11 15.21 -10.12
N GLY A 64 3.86 15.68 -11.11
CA GLY A 64 4.04 14.96 -12.37
C GLY A 64 5.14 13.91 -12.36
N SER A 65 6.09 13.94 -11.41
CA SER A 65 7.25 13.03 -11.37
C SER A 65 7.09 11.91 -10.34
N LYS A 66 7.05 10.65 -10.78
CA LYS A 66 6.95 9.46 -9.90
C LYS A 66 8.23 9.16 -9.09
N ARG A 67 9.38 9.77 -9.44
CA ARG A 67 10.65 9.50 -8.77
C ARG A 67 10.77 10.20 -7.42
N LEU A 68 11.35 9.51 -6.44
CA LEU A 68 11.73 10.08 -5.17
C LEU A 68 12.89 11.09 -5.36
N PRO A 69 13.08 12.03 -4.43
CA PRO A 69 14.29 12.85 -4.41
C PRO A 69 15.54 11.97 -4.33
N ARG A 70 16.61 12.31 -5.07
CA ARG A 70 17.87 11.52 -5.15
C ARG A 70 18.42 11.07 -3.79
N LYS A 71 18.32 11.91 -2.76
CA LYS A 71 18.77 11.57 -1.40
C LYS A 71 18.01 10.38 -0.82
N ARG A 72 16.69 10.28 -1.07
CA ARG A 72 15.88 9.14 -0.63
C ARG A 72 16.16 7.90 -1.47
N GLU A 73 16.36 8.04 -2.77
CA GLU A 73 16.77 6.93 -3.65
C GLU A 73 18.08 6.29 -3.14
N GLN A 74 19.10 7.12 -2.85
CA GLN A 74 20.38 6.66 -2.30
C GLN A 74 20.23 5.96 -0.93
N LYS A 75 19.38 6.50 -0.05
CA LYS A 75 19.09 5.85 1.24
C LYS A 75 18.43 4.49 1.03
N GLN A 76 17.44 4.40 0.14
CA GLN A 76 16.74 3.15 -0.17
C GLN A 76 17.69 2.11 -0.78
N GLU A 77 18.59 2.51 -1.69
CA GLU A 77 19.60 1.61 -2.24
C GLU A 77 20.55 1.07 -1.16
N ALA A 78 20.99 1.93 -0.22
CA ALA A 78 21.81 1.51 0.90
C ALA A 78 21.08 0.52 1.83
N ILE A 79 19.79 0.75 2.09
CA ILE A 79 18.93 -0.17 2.86
C ILE A 79 18.82 -1.51 2.13
N ASN A 80 18.48 -1.50 0.84
CA ASN A 80 18.32 -2.72 0.05
C ASN A 80 19.63 -3.55 0.03
N HIS A 81 20.78 -2.88 -0.09
CA HIS A 81 22.08 -3.54 -0.04
C HIS A 81 22.36 -4.12 1.35
N PHE A 82 22.03 -3.40 2.42
CA PHE A 82 22.17 -3.91 3.78
C PHE A 82 21.30 -5.16 4.02
N VAL A 83 20.03 -5.12 3.62
CA VAL A 83 19.12 -6.27 3.74
C VAL A 83 19.64 -7.47 2.94
N ALA A 84 20.10 -7.24 1.71
CA ALA A 84 20.71 -8.30 0.90
C ALA A 84 21.95 -8.90 1.57
N GLN A 85 22.81 -8.07 2.17
CA GLN A 85 23.99 -8.53 2.90
C GLN A 85 23.65 -9.30 4.17
N VAL A 86 22.62 -8.90 4.92
CA VAL A 86 22.14 -9.66 6.09
C VAL A 86 21.60 -11.01 5.63
N ALA A 87 20.79 -11.04 4.57
CA ALA A 87 20.28 -12.27 3.98
C ALA A 87 21.40 -13.20 3.46
N GLU A 88 22.52 -12.64 2.97
CA GLU A 88 23.69 -13.41 2.54
C GLU A 88 24.57 -13.89 3.71
N ARG A 89 24.64 -13.11 4.81
CA ARG A 89 25.44 -13.43 6.01
C ARG A 89 24.80 -14.45 6.92
N GLU A 90 23.47 -14.46 7.02
CA GLU A 90 22.69 -15.39 7.86
C GLU A 90 22.70 -16.86 7.36
N GLU A 91 23.58 -17.19 6.40
CA GLU A 91 23.81 -18.52 5.81
C GLU A 91 22.56 -19.23 5.24
N SER A 92 22.80 -20.21 4.37
CA SER A 92 21.81 -20.93 3.55
C SER A 92 20.61 -21.56 4.28
N ASP A 93 20.57 -21.56 5.61
CA ASP A 93 19.62 -22.38 6.38
C ASP A 93 18.25 -21.71 6.59
N LEU A 94 18.16 -20.37 6.57
CA LEU A 94 16.88 -19.65 6.70
C LEU A 94 16.17 -19.44 5.36
N ILE A 95 16.92 -19.36 4.26
CA ILE A 95 16.36 -19.15 2.92
C ILE A 95 15.70 -20.44 2.44
N THR A 96 14.49 -20.35 1.90
CA THR A 96 13.83 -21.48 1.24
C THR A 96 14.64 -21.87 -0.01
N PRO A 97 15.17 -23.10 -0.10
CA PRO A 97 15.91 -23.55 -1.28
C PRO A 97 15.04 -23.56 -2.55
N GLU A 98 15.62 -23.19 -3.70
CA GLU A 98 14.86 -23.11 -4.97
C GLU A 98 14.22 -24.45 -5.37
N ASP A 99 14.85 -25.58 -5.04
CA ASP A 99 14.36 -26.94 -5.30
C ASP A 99 13.16 -27.34 -4.43
N ARG A 100 12.88 -26.60 -3.35
CA ARG A 100 11.70 -26.78 -2.49
C ARG A 100 10.52 -25.88 -2.86
N LEU A 101 10.72 -24.90 -3.76
CA LEU A 101 9.64 -24.02 -4.18
C LEU A 101 8.64 -24.78 -5.05
N HIS A 102 7.35 -24.57 -4.80
CA HIS A 102 6.29 -25.13 -5.64
C HIS A 102 6.47 -24.66 -7.10
N PRO A 103 6.23 -25.53 -8.10
CA PRO A 103 6.28 -25.14 -9.51
C PRO A 103 5.45 -23.87 -9.78
N GLY A 104 6.08 -22.86 -10.37
CA GLY A 104 5.46 -21.56 -10.65
C GLY A 104 5.72 -20.48 -9.59
N LEU A 105 6.08 -20.84 -8.36
CA LEU A 105 6.41 -19.87 -7.30
C LEU A 105 7.82 -19.28 -7.46
N ASP A 106 8.72 -20.02 -8.10
CA ASP A 106 10.14 -19.66 -8.30
C ASP A 106 10.31 -18.27 -8.93
N SER A 107 9.51 -17.97 -9.95
CA SER A 107 9.56 -16.69 -10.66
C SER A 107 9.11 -15.54 -9.77
N ALA A 108 8.03 -15.72 -9.00
CA ALA A 108 7.54 -14.72 -8.05
C ALA A 108 8.56 -14.47 -6.92
N VAL A 109 9.19 -15.52 -6.40
CA VAL A 109 10.23 -15.42 -5.37
C VAL A 109 11.47 -14.68 -5.87
N LYS A 110 11.92 -15.00 -7.10
CA LYS A 110 13.04 -14.32 -7.75
C LYS A 110 12.74 -12.83 -8.00
N LEU A 111 11.49 -12.50 -8.35
CA LEU A 111 11.05 -11.11 -8.48
C LEU A 111 11.06 -10.38 -7.13
N GLY A 112 10.52 -11.00 -6.08
CA GLY A 112 10.54 -10.42 -4.72
C GLY A 112 11.95 -10.14 -4.23
N ARG A 113 12.90 -11.05 -4.49
CA ARG A 113 14.31 -10.89 -4.11
C ARG A 113 15.01 -9.82 -4.95
N SER A 114 14.87 -9.86 -6.28
CA SER A 114 15.60 -8.93 -7.18
C SER A 114 15.06 -7.51 -7.16
N LEU A 115 13.76 -7.32 -6.96
CA LEU A 115 13.12 -6.02 -6.99
C LEU A 115 12.88 -5.43 -5.59
N GLY A 116 12.76 -6.26 -4.56
CA GLY A 116 12.48 -5.85 -3.18
C GLY A 116 13.62 -6.10 -2.19
N ALA A 117 14.70 -6.77 -2.60
CA ALA A 117 15.81 -7.20 -1.74
C ALA A 117 15.39 -8.14 -0.58
N GLN A 118 14.23 -8.80 -0.69
CA GLN A 118 13.69 -9.67 0.36
C GLN A 118 13.73 -11.14 -0.07
N PRO A 119 14.40 -12.04 0.65
CA PRO A 119 14.37 -13.48 0.37
C PRO A 119 13.04 -14.12 0.81
N MET A 120 12.74 -15.30 0.26
CA MET A 120 11.76 -16.22 0.86
C MET A 120 12.44 -16.95 2.01
N LEU A 121 11.87 -16.86 3.19
CA LEU A 121 12.38 -17.44 4.43
C LEU A 121 11.47 -18.59 4.87
N ARG A 122 12.05 -19.69 5.34
CA ARG A 122 11.33 -20.88 5.82
C ARG A 122 11.23 -20.92 7.34
N GLY A 123 10.30 -21.71 7.87
CA GLY A 123 10.22 -21.99 9.31
C GLY A 123 9.30 -21.04 10.09
N ASN A 124 8.36 -20.39 9.39
CA ASN A 124 7.50 -19.36 10.01
C ASN A 124 6.18 -19.94 10.48
N ASP A 125 5.56 -19.22 11.43
CA ASP A 125 4.15 -19.38 11.77
C ASP A 125 3.39 -18.08 11.50
N ALA A 126 2.13 -18.21 11.09
CA ALA A 126 1.24 -17.10 10.80
C ALA A 126 -0.20 -17.44 11.19
N SER A 127 -0.89 -16.47 11.79
CA SER A 127 -2.30 -16.59 12.19
C SER A 127 -3.10 -15.36 11.78
N LEU A 128 -4.31 -15.59 11.30
CA LEU A 128 -5.22 -14.54 10.81
C LEU A 128 -6.12 -14.01 11.94
N CYS A 129 -6.43 -12.72 11.88
CA CYS A 129 -7.48 -12.09 12.68
C CYS A 129 -8.33 -11.18 11.79
N ILE A 130 -9.62 -11.51 11.67
CA ILE A 130 -10.61 -10.70 10.95
C ILE A 130 -11.57 -9.95 11.87
N ASP A 131 -11.45 -10.16 13.18
CA ASP A 131 -12.15 -9.37 14.18
C ASP A 131 -11.32 -8.12 14.51
N TYR A 132 -12.00 -6.97 14.49
CA TYR A 132 -11.35 -5.67 14.51
C TYR A 132 -10.79 -5.33 15.89
N GLU A 133 -11.54 -5.62 16.95
CA GLU A 133 -11.15 -5.33 18.33
C GLU A 133 -10.20 -6.39 18.89
N GLU A 134 -10.44 -7.67 18.57
CA GLU A 134 -9.54 -8.77 18.92
C GLU A 134 -8.13 -8.56 18.35
N SER A 135 -8.02 -8.01 17.13
CA SER A 135 -6.74 -7.65 16.53
C SER A 135 -5.99 -6.61 17.36
N PHE A 136 -6.68 -5.59 17.89
CA PHE A 136 -6.10 -4.60 18.80
C PHE A 136 -5.66 -5.24 20.12
N ALA A 137 -6.48 -6.13 20.69
CA ALA A 137 -6.13 -6.85 21.92
C ALA A 137 -4.85 -7.69 21.76
N ARG A 138 -4.72 -8.43 20.65
CA ARG A 138 -3.52 -9.22 20.35
C ARG A 138 -2.27 -8.36 20.14
N MET A 139 -2.41 -7.21 19.48
CA MET A 139 -1.30 -6.25 19.34
C MET A 139 -0.89 -5.67 20.69
N ALA A 140 -1.87 -5.27 21.53
CA ALA A 140 -1.60 -4.75 22.87
C ALA A 140 -0.90 -5.79 23.76
N GLU A 141 -1.35 -7.05 23.72
CA GLU A 141 -0.72 -8.15 24.45
C GLU A 141 0.75 -8.35 24.04
N ALA A 142 1.03 -8.42 22.74
CA ALA A 142 2.41 -8.55 22.27
C ALA A 142 3.30 -7.35 22.69
N ILE A 143 2.76 -6.12 22.67
CA ILE A 143 3.48 -4.94 23.16
C ILE A 143 3.73 -5.01 24.67
N ARG A 144 2.79 -5.55 25.45
CA ARG A 144 2.98 -5.77 26.90
C ARG A 144 4.05 -6.82 27.19
N GLU A 145 4.26 -7.79 26.30
CA GLU A 145 5.30 -8.81 26.45
C GLU A 145 6.71 -8.35 26.02
N ALA A 146 6.79 -7.23 25.30
CA ALA A 146 8.04 -6.67 24.80
C ALA A 146 9.08 -6.43 25.91
N ARG A 147 10.34 -6.74 25.61
CA ARG A 147 11.49 -6.68 26.52
C ARG A 147 12.54 -5.66 26.11
N GLU A 148 12.77 -5.47 24.82
CA GLU A 148 13.84 -4.63 24.30
C GLU A 148 13.28 -3.46 23.49
N TYR A 149 12.44 -3.75 22.50
CA TYR A 149 11.88 -2.73 21.62
C TYR A 149 10.55 -3.12 20.98
N VAL A 150 9.80 -2.09 20.59
CA VAL A 150 8.59 -2.18 19.78
C VAL A 150 8.69 -1.14 18.67
N HIS A 151 8.55 -1.59 17.43
CA HIS A 151 8.48 -0.76 16.24
C HIS A 151 7.06 -0.78 15.69
N ILE A 152 6.48 0.40 15.46
CA ILE A 152 5.09 0.56 15.05
C ILE A 152 5.05 1.49 13.85
N GLU A 153 4.42 1.06 12.76
CA GLU A 153 4.25 1.88 11.57
C GLU A 153 2.84 1.72 11.01
N PHE A 154 2.11 2.82 10.89
CA PHE A 154 0.74 2.80 10.38
C PHE A 154 0.42 4.03 9.53
N TYR A 155 -0.30 3.79 8.42
CA TYR A 155 -0.91 4.87 7.64
C TYR A 155 -1.86 5.75 8.44
N ILE A 156 -2.83 5.16 9.15
CA ILE A 156 -3.67 5.86 10.12
C ILE A 156 -3.37 5.26 11.50
N LEU A 157 -2.87 6.13 12.38
CA LEU A 157 -2.66 5.85 13.79
C LEU A 157 -3.34 6.96 14.59
N VAL A 158 -4.34 6.59 15.38
CA VAL A 158 -5.13 7.52 16.18
C VAL A 158 -5.27 6.99 17.58
N HIS A 159 -5.08 7.86 18.58
CA HIS A 159 -5.49 7.56 19.93
C HIS A 159 -6.96 7.94 20.11
N ASP A 160 -7.81 6.93 20.22
CA ASP A 160 -9.24 6.99 20.52
C ASP A 160 -9.62 5.87 21.48
N ASP A 161 -10.90 5.72 21.77
CA ASP A 161 -11.37 4.80 22.81
C ASP A 161 -11.17 3.32 22.42
N THR A 162 -11.17 2.99 21.12
CA THR A 162 -10.93 1.62 20.64
C THR A 162 -9.45 1.23 20.62
N THR A 163 -8.57 2.22 20.57
CA THR A 163 -7.11 2.04 20.52
C THR A 163 -6.44 2.30 21.86
N ASP A 164 -7.21 2.70 22.89
CA ASP A 164 -6.72 3.09 24.21
C ASP A 164 -5.85 2.00 24.85
N ASP A 165 -6.24 0.72 24.74
CA ASP A 165 -5.46 -0.40 25.27
C ASP A 165 -4.10 -0.57 24.58
N VAL A 166 -4.02 -0.32 23.26
CA VAL A 166 -2.73 -0.34 22.54
C VAL A 166 -1.84 0.81 23.01
N PHE A 167 -2.41 2.00 23.26
CA PHE A 167 -1.67 3.12 23.83
C PHE A 167 -1.26 2.89 25.30
N ALA A 168 -2.09 2.20 26.08
CA ALA A 168 -1.75 1.79 27.43
C ALA A 168 -0.59 0.79 27.42
N ALA A 169 -0.64 -0.23 26.55
CA ALA A 169 0.44 -1.20 26.37
C ALA A 169 1.76 -0.51 25.97
N MET A 170 1.73 0.45 25.04
CA MET A 170 2.91 1.25 24.68
C MET A 170 3.49 1.99 25.89
N ARG A 171 2.63 2.63 26.70
CA ARG A 171 3.04 3.33 27.92
C ARG A 171 3.69 2.37 28.92
N GLU A 172 3.09 1.21 29.14
CA GLU A 172 3.62 0.17 30.03
C GLU A 172 4.98 -0.32 29.56
N ALA A 173 5.16 -0.53 28.25
CA ALA A 173 6.45 -0.90 27.67
C ALA A 173 7.52 0.17 27.93
N VAL A 174 7.23 1.44 27.65
CA VAL A 174 8.17 2.54 27.93
C VAL A 174 8.51 2.64 29.42
N MET A 175 7.55 2.47 30.32
CA MET A 175 7.80 2.47 31.77
C MET A 175 8.72 1.34 32.22
N ARG A 176 8.73 0.20 31.52
CA ARG A 176 9.68 -0.91 31.75
C ARG A 176 11.06 -0.67 31.12
N GLY A 177 11.25 0.43 30.38
CA GLY A 177 12.48 0.76 29.67
C GLY A 177 12.58 0.23 28.24
N VAL A 178 11.51 -0.38 27.72
CA VAL A 178 11.42 -0.86 26.33
C VAL A 178 11.43 0.33 25.37
N LYS A 179 12.19 0.25 24.28
CA LYS A 179 12.23 1.30 23.25
C LYS A 179 11.02 1.21 22.33
N VAL A 180 10.10 2.16 22.42
CA VAL A 180 8.93 2.23 21.53
C VAL A 180 9.16 3.28 20.45
N ARG A 181 9.24 2.85 19.18
CA ARG A 181 9.39 3.74 18.02
C ARG A 181 8.14 3.71 17.15
N VAL A 182 7.64 4.88 16.77
CA VAL A 182 6.36 5.03 16.06
C VAL A 182 6.50 5.89 14.80
N LEU A 183 6.09 5.34 13.67
CA LEU A 183 5.94 6.02 12.39
C LEU A 183 4.47 6.13 12.00
N LEU A 184 4.06 7.34 11.60
CA LEU A 184 2.70 7.59 11.09
C LEU A 184 2.70 8.55 9.89
N ASP A 185 1.85 8.31 8.90
CA ASP A 185 1.77 9.14 7.70
C ASP A 185 1.33 10.58 8.05
N HIS A 186 2.10 11.57 7.58
CA HIS A 186 1.86 12.96 7.95
C HIS A 186 0.48 13.47 7.54
N VAL A 187 0.09 13.26 6.29
CA VAL A 187 -1.14 13.86 5.74
C VAL A 187 -2.37 13.15 6.30
N SER A 188 -2.28 11.84 6.46
CA SER A 188 -3.29 11.04 7.14
C SER A 188 -3.49 11.51 8.59
N ALA A 189 -2.38 11.63 9.34
CA ALA A 189 -2.42 12.07 10.73
C ALA A 189 -3.10 13.43 10.87
N VAL A 190 -2.61 14.48 10.18
CA VAL A 190 -3.15 15.85 10.31
C VAL A 190 -4.60 16.01 9.86
N ARG A 191 -5.12 15.12 9.02
CA ARG A 191 -6.51 15.13 8.55
C ARG A 191 -7.45 14.40 9.49
N ASN A 192 -6.94 13.60 10.43
CA ASN A 192 -7.76 12.82 11.33
C ASN A 192 -8.20 13.67 12.54
N PRO A 193 -9.48 13.63 12.95
CA PRO A 193 -9.96 14.37 14.13
C PRO A 193 -9.18 14.07 15.43
N GLY A 194 -8.56 12.89 15.56
CA GLY A 194 -7.77 12.52 16.73
C GLY A 194 -6.34 13.09 16.78
N THR A 195 -5.88 13.83 15.76
CA THR A 195 -4.48 14.32 15.61
C THR A 195 -3.87 14.82 16.93
N ALA A 196 -4.55 15.77 17.60
CA ALA A 196 -4.01 16.44 18.77
C ALA A 196 -3.97 15.54 20.01
N ARG A 197 -4.89 14.57 20.14
CA ARG A 197 -4.84 13.56 21.20
C ARG A 197 -3.70 12.58 20.93
N THR A 198 -3.58 12.09 19.70
CA THR A 198 -2.51 11.16 19.28
C THR A 198 -1.12 11.73 19.54
N ALA A 199 -0.82 12.92 18.99
CA ALA A 199 0.51 13.52 19.11
C ALA A 199 0.88 13.81 20.57
N ARG A 200 -0.06 14.33 21.37
CA ARG A 200 0.15 14.53 22.81
C ARG A 200 0.42 13.23 23.54
N SER A 201 -0.26 12.14 23.17
CA SER A 201 -0.13 10.85 23.85
C SER A 201 1.21 10.18 23.55
N LEU A 202 1.63 10.20 22.29
CA LEU A 202 2.94 9.68 21.88
C LEU A 202 4.08 10.45 22.56
N SER A 203 4.02 11.79 22.60
CA SER A 203 5.00 12.60 23.33
C SER A 203 4.96 12.38 24.84
N ALA A 204 3.77 12.28 25.44
CA ALA A 204 3.62 12.14 26.89
C ALA A 204 4.05 10.76 27.41
N LEU A 205 3.87 9.69 26.62
CA LEU A 205 4.32 8.36 27.00
C LEU A 205 5.81 8.14 26.78
N GLY A 206 6.51 9.06 26.09
CA GLY A 206 7.96 8.98 25.87
C GLY A 206 8.38 8.09 24.70
N ALA A 207 7.51 7.86 23.71
CA ALA A 207 7.89 7.14 22.50
C ALA A 207 8.73 8.04 21.58
N ASP A 208 9.68 7.42 20.88
CA ASP A 208 10.38 8.05 19.78
C ASP A 208 9.47 8.00 18.56
N TRP A 209 8.98 9.13 18.07
CA TRP A 209 8.01 9.13 16.97
C TRP A 209 8.31 10.17 15.90
N ALA A 210 8.04 9.80 14.65
CA ALA A 210 8.26 10.65 13.49
C ALA A 210 7.14 10.52 12.47
N TYR A 211 6.93 11.59 11.71
CA TYR A 211 6.00 11.58 10.59
C TYR A 211 6.66 10.99 9.34
N MET A 212 5.96 10.10 8.66
CA MET A 212 6.35 9.62 7.34
C MET A 212 5.92 10.61 6.26
N LEU A 213 6.77 10.79 5.25
CA LEU A 213 6.55 11.69 4.12
C LEU A 213 6.06 13.09 4.54
N PRO A 214 6.80 13.81 5.40
CA PRO A 214 6.35 15.10 5.91
C PRO A 214 6.19 16.13 4.79
N VAL A 215 5.12 16.92 4.90
CA VAL A 215 4.74 18.00 3.98
C VAL A 215 4.63 19.28 4.78
N ARG A 216 5.78 19.87 5.11
CA ARG A 216 5.93 21.09 5.92
C ARG A 216 6.99 22.00 5.28
N PRO A 217 6.68 22.63 4.14
CA PRO A 217 7.66 23.42 3.38
C PRO A 217 8.30 24.54 4.22
N TRP A 218 7.55 25.11 5.17
CA TRP A 218 8.02 26.13 6.12
C TRP A 218 9.12 25.64 7.09
N ARG A 219 9.28 24.32 7.25
CA ARG A 219 10.32 23.67 8.08
C ARG A 219 11.42 23.02 7.23
N GLY A 220 11.43 23.24 5.92
CA GLY A 220 12.37 22.59 5.00
C GLY A 220 12.06 21.11 4.71
N GLU A 221 10.93 20.59 5.21
CA GLU A 221 10.46 19.23 4.98
C GLU A 221 9.42 19.25 3.85
N TYR A 222 9.78 18.76 2.67
CA TYR A 222 8.81 18.67 1.58
C TYR A 222 8.92 17.32 0.87
N GLN A 223 7.78 16.64 0.80
CA GLN A 223 7.56 15.52 -0.11
C GLN A 223 6.35 15.81 -0.99
N ARG A 224 6.24 15.07 -2.09
CA ARG A 224 5.08 15.12 -2.97
C ARG A 224 3.81 14.84 -2.16
N PRO A 225 2.84 15.78 -2.10
CA PRO A 225 1.68 15.65 -1.23
C PRO A 225 0.73 14.51 -1.59
N ASP A 226 0.92 13.81 -2.69
CA ASP A 226 0.10 12.68 -3.11
C ASP A 226 0.75 11.31 -2.88
N LEU A 227 2.03 11.27 -2.46
CA LEU A 227 2.67 10.05 -1.94
C LEU A 227 2.15 9.76 -0.54
N ARG A 228 1.96 8.48 -0.24
CA ARG A 228 1.58 8.01 1.10
C ARG A 228 2.40 6.81 1.47
N ASN A 229 2.77 6.72 2.75
CA ASN A 229 3.19 5.45 3.30
C ASN A 229 1.96 4.76 3.87
N HIS A 230 1.57 3.69 3.19
CA HIS A 230 0.34 2.98 3.41
C HIS A 230 0.58 1.63 4.09
N ARG A 231 1.80 1.38 4.59
CA ARG A 231 2.14 0.20 5.39
C ARG A 231 1.44 0.21 6.73
N LYS A 232 1.20 -1.00 7.26
CA LYS A 232 0.73 -1.27 8.61
C LYS A 232 1.54 -2.44 9.14
N LEU A 233 2.43 -2.18 10.09
CA LEU A 233 3.23 -3.21 10.72
C LEU A 233 3.54 -2.89 12.18
N ILE A 234 3.76 -3.94 12.95
CA ILE A 234 4.38 -3.89 14.28
C ILE A 234 5.48 -4.95 14.32
N VAL A 235 6.61 -4.64 14.93
CA VAL A 235 7.65 -5.60 15.28
C VAL A 235 7.93 -5.50 16.78
N VAL A 236 7.91 -6.63 17.48
CA VAL A 236 8.22 -6.75 18.91
C VAL A 236 9.47 -7.61 19.05
N ASP A 237 10.54 -7.03 19.59
CA ASP A 237 11.82 -7.68 19.90
C ASP A 237 12.43 -8.50 18.73
N GLY A 238 12.04 -8.21 17.48
CA GLY A 238 12.47 -8.98 16.30
C GLY A 238 11.91 -10.41 16.24
N ARG A 239 10.94 -10.75 17.09
CA ARG A 239 10.40 -12.12 17.25
C ARG A 239 8.95 -12.26 16.81
N VAL A 240 8.13 -11.26 17.11
CA VAL A 240 6.71 -11.22 16.76
C VAL A 240 6.46 -10.04 15.84
N GLY A 241 5.77 -10.30 14.73
CA GLY A 241 5.35 -9.29 13.77
C GLY A 241 3.83 -9.24 13.64
N PHE A 242 3.30 -8.05 13.33
CA PHE A 242 1.95 -7.89 12.83
C PHE A 242 2.00 -7.15 11.51
N MET A 243 1.17 -7.55 10.56
CA MET A 243 0.96 -6.82 9.31
C MET A 243 -0.40 -7.13 8.69
N GLY A 244 -0.89 -6.26 7.81
CA GLY A 244 -2.15 -6.48 7.12
C GLY A 244 -2.80 -5.20 6.62
N SER A 245 -4.13 -5.19 6.58
CA SER A 245 -4.91 -4.10 5.99
C SER A 245 -5.46 -3.11 7.01
N GLN A 246 -5.54 -3.52 8.28
CA GLN A 246 -6.16 -2.76 9.36
C GLN A 246 -5.31 -1.56 9.77
N ASN A 247 -5.96 -0.41 9.92
CA ASN A 247 -5.34 0.76 10.52
C ASN A 247 -5.54 0.77 12.05
N LEU A 248 -4.71 1.51 12.79
CA LEU A 248 -4.88 1.68 14.22
C LEU A 248 -5.80 2.89 14.50
N VAL A 249 -7.10 2.69 14.35
CA VAL A 249 -8.16 3.69 14.56
C VAL A 249 -9.48 2.98 14.78
N ASP A 250 -10.43 3.63 15.43
CA ASP A 250 -11.83 3.17 15.47
C ASP A 250 -12.34 2.71 14.09
N SER A 251 -13.16 1.66 14.09
CA SER A 251 -13.67 1.05 12.86
C SER A 251 -14.58 1.97 12.05
N SER A 252 -14.99 3.15 12.53
CA SER A 252 -15.63 4.21 11.73
C SER A 252 -14.63 5.20 11.10
N TYR A 253 -13.35 5.07 11.46
CA TYR A 253 -12.16 5.85 11.11
C TYR A 253 -12.26 7.30 11.59
N ASN A 254 -13.01 7.48 12.69
CA ASN A 254 -13.30 8.76 13.33
C ASN A 254 -13.92 9.83 12.42
N LYS A 255 -14.55 9.45 11.30
CA LYS A 255 -15.25 10.41 10.43
C LYS A 255 -16.72 10.53 10.84
N ALA A 256 -17.16 11.75 11.15
CA ALA A 256 -18.56 12.03 11.51
C ALA A 256 -19.56 11.55 10.44
N THR A 257 -19.20 11.66 9.16
CA THR A 257 -20.03 11.14 8.05
C THR A 257 -20.16 9.62 8.09
N ASN A 258 -19.10 8.90 8.46
CA ASN A 258 -19.10 7.43 8.51
C ASN A 258 -19.92 6.95 9.70
N ARG A 259 -19.74 7.57 10.89
CA ARG A 259 -20.56 7.29 12.07
C ARG A 259 -22.05 7.51 11.82
N ARG A 260 -22.42 8.63 11.18
CA ARG A 260 -23.82 8.90 10.80
C ARG A 260 -24.40 7.87 9.83
N ARG A 261 -23.56 7.28 8.98
CA ARG A 261 -23.94 6.22 8.03
C ARG A 261 -23.82 4.81 8.62
N GLY A 262 -23.33 4.68 9.85
CA GLY A 262 -23.01 3.40 10.50
C GLY A 262 -21.90 2.61 9.81
N LEU A 263 -21.01 3.25 9.04
CA LEU A 263 -19.99 2.53 8.29
C LEU A 263 -18.86 2.00 9.19
N HIS A 264 -18.50 0.73 8.97
CA HIS A 264 -17.40 0.07 9.67
C HIS A 264 -16.44 -0.63 8.70
N TRP A 265 -15.12 -0.50 8.90
CA TRP A 265 -14.15 -1.30 8.13
C TRP A 265 -14.20 -2.76 8.58
N LYS A 266 -14.15 -3.67 7.61
CA LYS A 266 -13.85 -5.08 7.83
C LYS A 266 -12.48 -5.36 7.23
N ASP A 267 -11.50 -5.54 8.10
CA ASP A 267 -10.09 -5.72 7.76
C ASP A 267 -9.60 -7.12 8.14
N LEU A 268 -8.34 -7.39 7.79
CA LEU A 268 -7.61 -8.58 8.17
C LEU A 268 -6.21 -8.18 8.62
N MET A 269 -5.81 -8.68 9.78
CA MET A 269 -4.44 -8.63 10.28
C MET A 269 -3.86 -10.03 10.40
N VAL A 270 -2.55 -10.12 10.24
CA VAL A 270 -1.77 -11.34 10.39
C VAL A 270 -0.76 -11.11 11.49
N ARG A 271 -0.75 -12.01 12.47
CA ARG A 271 0.36 -12.14 13.42
C ARG A 271 1.32 -13.18 12.87
N VAL A 272 2.60 -12.84 12.80
CA VAL A 272 3.66 -13.70 12.27
C VAL A 272 4.77 -13.89 13.31
N GLU A 273 5.36 -15.07 13.31
CA GLU A 273 6.51 -15.43 14.11
C GLU A 273 7.54 -16.19 13.27
N GLY A 274 8.80 -16.13 13.70
CA GLY A 274 9.92 -16.78 13.05
C GLY A 274 10.69 -15.85 12.10
N PRO A 275 11.50 -16.42 11.19
CA PRO A 275 12.46 -15.65 10.40
C PRO A 275 11.89 -14.49 9.58
N ILE A 276 10.63 -14.55 9.19
CA ILE A 276 9.96 -13.51 8.41
C ILE A 276 9.92 -12.15 9.10
N VAL A 277 10.00 -12.13 10.44
CA VAL A 277 10.02 -10.89 11.23
C VAL A 277 11.26 -10.05 10.93
N LEU A 278 12.38 -10.66 10.51
CA LEU A 278 13.57 -9.94 10.02
C LEU A 278 13.26 -9.08 8.80
N GLY A 279 12.39 -9.57 7.90
CA GLY A 279 11.94 -8.82 6.73
C GLY A 279 11.08 -7.62 7.10
N LEU A 280 10.20 -7.77 8.10
CA LEU A 280 9.38 -6.66 8.63
C LEU A 280 10.26 -5.60 9.33
N GLU A 281 11.21 -6.05 10.14
CA GLU A 281 12.17 -5.20 10.83
C GLU A 281 13.00 -4.41 9.82
N ALA A 282 13.54 -5.06 8.78
CA ALA A 282 14.26 -4.40 7.70
C ALA A 282 13.46 -3.29 7.01
N VAL A 283 12.16 -3.50 6.78
CA VAL A 283 11.28 -2.48 6.19
C VAL A 283 11.13 -1.30 7.15
N PHE A 284 10.80 -1.55 8.42
CA PHE A 284 10.66 -0.49 9.43
C PHE A 284 11.95 0.32 9.58
N GLN A 285 13.11 -0.34 9.70
CA GLN A 285 14.38 0.35 9.83
C GLN A 285 14.69 1.22 8.62
N GLY A 286 14.34 0.72 7.43
CA GLY A 286 14.48 1.47 6.20
C GLY A 286 13.67 2.77 6.22
N ASP A 287 12.41 2.70 6.64
CA ASP A 287 11.55 3.87 6.75
C ASP A 287 11.98 4.80 7.89
N TRP A 288 12.38 4.25 9.04
CA TRP A 288 12.93 5.03 10.15
C TRP A 288 14.15 5.83 9.70
N TYR A 289 15.13 5.16 9.08
CA TYR A 289 16.32 5.82 8.57
C TYR A 289 16.00 6.87 7.48
N GLN A 290 14.99 6.62 6.64
CA GLN A 290 14.54 7.61 5.67
C GLN A 290 14.04 8.89 6.32
N GLU A 291 13.23 8.77 7.38
CA GLU A 291 12.55 9.91 8.01
C GLU A 291 13.38 10.59 9.10
N THR A 292 14.14 9.85 9.90
CA THR A 292 14.93 10.38 11.04
C THR A 292 16.40 10.56 10.70
N GLY A 293 16.93 9.79 9.75
CA GLY A 293 18.37 9.71 9.47
C GLY A 293 19.17 8.91 10.50
N GLU A 294 18.51 8.26 11.45
CA GLU A 294 19.12 7.39 12.44
C GLU A 294 19.19 5.96 11.91
N TYR A 295 20.38 5.34 12.01
CA TYR A 295 20.54 3.90 11.79
C TYR A 295 20.28 3.15 13.10
N LEU A 296 19.35 2.21 13.07
CA LEU A 296 19.09 1.32 14.20
C LEU A 296 20.12 0.19 14.16
N THR A 297 21.21 0.31 14.91
CA THR A 297 22.37 -0.60 14.86
C THR A 297 22.10 -2.02 15.37
N HIS A 298 20.92 -2.26 15.96
CA HIS A 298 20.57 -3.53 16.59
C HIS A 298 20.63 -4.73 15.64
N LEU A 299 20.27 -4.58 14.35
CA LEU A 299 20.31 -5.71 13.39
C LEU A 299 21.72 -6.28 13.14
N SER A 300 22.78 -5.47 13.29
CA SER A 300 24.14 -5.92 12.98
C SER A 300 24.90 -6.52 14.16
N GLU A 301 24.39 -6.33 15.38
CA GLU A 301 25.09 -6.67 16.62
C GLU A 301 24.39 -7.75 17.46
N SER A 302 23.08 -7.95 17.30
CA SER A 302 22.37 -9.05 17.98
C SER A 302 22.40 -10.32 17.14
N VAL A 303 23.01 -11.37 17.68
CA VAL A 303 22.79 -12.74 17.20
C VAL A 303 21.34 -13.09 17.53
N PHE A 304 20.44 -12.97 16.56
CA PHE A 304 19.08 -13.44 16.74
C PHE A 304 19.13 -14.97 16.70
N GLU A 305 18.91 -15.64 17.83
CA GLU A 305 18.45 -17.02 17.78
C GLU A 305 17.05 -16.99 17.17
N VAL A 306 16.97 -17.25 15.86
CA VAL A 306 15.71 -17.18 15.14
C VAL A 306 14.96 -18.50 15.34
N ASP A 307 13.96 -18.46 16.22
CA ASP A 307 13.04 -19.57 16.42
C ASP A 307 12.32 -19.93 15.09
N ARG A 308 12.08 -21.22 14.88
CA ARG A 308 11.31 -21.73 13.73
C ARG A 308 10.01 -22.38 14.21
N PRO A 309 9.00 -21.58 14.57
CA PRO A 309 7.78 -22.09 15.22
C PRO A 309 6.87 -22.87 14.27
N GLY A 310 7.09 -22.83 12.96
CA GLY A 310 6.23 -23.48 11.98
C GLY A 310 6.93 -23.90 10.70
N GLU A 311 6.14 -24.23 9.69
CA GLU A 311 6.60 -24.79 8.41
C GLU A 311 6.32 -23.85 7.21
N LEU A 312 5.80 -22.64 7.45
CA LEU A 312 5.45 -21.73 6.37
C LEU A 312 6.71 -21.12 5.74
N ASP A 313 6.73 -21.07 4.41
CA ASP A 313 7.66 -20.26 3.64
C ASP A 313 7.01 -18.88 3.41
N CYS A 314 7.69 -17.81 3.78
CA CYS A 314 7.17 -16.46 3.68
C CYS A 314 8.18 -15.49 3.05
N GLN A 315 7.70 -14.55 2.25
CA GLN A 315 8.52 -13.49 1.66
C GLN A 315 7.81 -12.14 1.83
N ILE A 316 8.49 -11.19 2.47
CA ILE A 316 8.02 -9.80 2.51
C ILE A 316 8.24 -9.17 1.12
N VAL A 317 7.23 -8.45 0.65
CA VAL A 317 7.22 -7.73 -0.62
C VAL A 317 6.91 -6.26 -0.32
N PRO A 318 7.92 -5.45 0.04
CA PRO A 318 7.74 -4.03 0.20
C PRO A 318 7.67 -3.38 -1.19
N SER A 319 6.82 -2.38 -1.34
CA SER A 319 6.71 -1.65 -2.61
C SER A 319 6.59 -0.15 -2.39
N GLY A 320 6.64 0.60 -3.49
CA GLY A 320 6.53 2.05 -3.52
C GLY A 320 7.54 2.69 -4.48
N PRO A 321 7.57 4.03 -4.55
CA PRO A 321 8.38 4.77 -5.52
C PRO A 321 9.90 4.65 -5.30
N GLY A 322 10.34 4.04 -4.18
CA GLY A 322 11.73 3.68 -3.94
C GLY A 322 12.15 2.33 -4.56
N TYR A 323 11.19 1.53 -5.04
CA TYR A 323 11.44 0.25 -5.69
C TYR A 323 11.24 0.35 -7.20
N ALA A 324 12.01 -0.44 -7.95
CA ALA A 324 11.98 -0.39 -9.41
C ALA A 324 10.73 -1.11 -9.97
N GLY A 325 10.14 -0.53 -11.01
CA GLY A 325 9.24 -1.24 -11.92
C GLY A 325 7.91 -1.72 -11.34
N GLU A 326 7.32 -1.04 -10.35
CA GLU A 326 6.03 -1.45 -9.75
C GLU A 326 6.13 -2.90 -9.22
N ASN A 327 7.12 -3.15 -8.38
CA ASN A 327 7.59 -4.49 -8.03
C ASN A 327 6.52 -5.43 -7.45
N ASN A 328 5.62 -4.94 -6.59
CA ASN A 328 4.49 -5.75 -6.09
C ASN A 328 3.53 -6.17 -7.21
N LEU A 329 3.28 -5.32 -8.21
CA LEU A 329 2.45 -5.67 -9.37
C LEU A 329 3.06 -6.86 -10.13
N GLN A 330 4.38 -6.85 -10.35
CA GLN A 330 5.07 -7.94 -11.05
C GLN A 330 4.96 -9.26 -10.30
N VAL A 331 5.13 -9.25 -8.98
CA VAL A 331 4.96 -10.44 -8.13
C VAL A 331 3.51 -10.95 -8.20
N PHE A 332 2.51 -10.06 -8.09
CA PHE A 332 1.11 -10.45 -8.09
C PHE A 332 0.70 -11.07 -9.44
N VAL A 333 1.12 -10.44 -10.54
CA VAL A 333 0.87 -10.93 -11.89
C VAL A 333 1.54 -12.28 -12.11
N ALA A 334 2.79 -12.46 -11.68
CA ALA A 334 3.48 -13.74 -11.78
C ALA A 334 2.70 -14.87 -11.07
N LEU A 335 2.22 -14.62 -9.85
CA LEU A 335 1.40 -15.58 -9.10
C LEU A 335 0.05 -15.85 -9.77
N MET A 336 -0.64 -14.84 -10.29
CA MET A 336 -1.92 -15.04 -10.99
C MET A 336 -1.76 -15.88 -12.27
N TYR A 337 -0.61 -15.78 -12.95
CA TYR A 337 -0.33 -16.60 -14.13
C TYR A 337 -0.08 -18.07 -13.81
N THR A 338 0.28 -18.43 -12.58
CA THR A 338 0.55 -19.82 -12.19
C THR A 338 -0.72 -20.59 -11.83
N ALA A 339 -1.83 -19.89 -11.59
CA ALA A 339 -3.10 -20.49 -11.18
C ALA A 339 -3.59 -21.59 -12.13
N GLN A 340 -3.91 -22.76 -11.56
CA GLN A 340 -4.43 -23.93 -12.28
C GLN A 340 -5.91 -24.20 -12.00
N HIS A 341 -6.39 -23.88 -10.80
CA HIS A 341 -7.72 -24.24 -10.32
C HIS A 341 -8.52 -23.02 -9.88
N ARG A 342 -7.95 -22.14 -9.05
CA ARG A 342 -8.67 -20.95 -8.57
C ARG A 342 -7.80 -19.73 -8.30
N ILE A 343 -8.45 -18.56 -8.35
CA ILE A 343 -7.94 -17.30 -7.82
C ILE A 343 -9.04 -16.66 -6.98
N SER A 344 -8.80 -16.46 -5.69
CA SER A 344 -9.74 -15.78 -4.77
C SER A 344 -9.14 -14.46 -4.34
N ILE A 345 -9.77 -13.33 -4.70
CA ILE A 345 -9.23 -11.98 -4.44
C ILE A 345 -10.17 -11.22 -3.52
N THR A 346 -9.62 -10.64 -2.45
CA THR A 346 -10.27 -9.59 -1.69
C THR A 346 -9.44 -8.32 -1.80
N SER A 347 -10.00 -7.26 -2.38
CA SER A 347 -9.36 -5.95 -2.42
C SER A 347 -10.43 -4.88 -2.40
N PRO A 348 -10.43 -3.92 -1.46
CA PRO A 348 -11.21 -2.71 -1.64
C PRO A 348 -10.72 -1.99 -2.89
N TYR A 349 -11.61 -1.17 -3.47
CA TYR A 349 -11.22 -0.22 -4.51
C TYR A 349 -10.53 -0.90 -5.70
N PHE A 350 -11.02 -2.07 -6.12
CA PHE A 350 -10.40 -2.88 -7.17
C PHE A 350 -10.40 -2.15 -8.52
N VAL A 351 -9.29 -1.48 -8.83
CA VAL A 351 -9.07 -0.67 -10.04
C VAL A 351 -7.82 -1.24 -10.73
N PRO A 352 -7.91 -2.46 -11.29
CA PRO A 352 -6.75 -3.20 -11.76
C PRO A 352 -6.06 -2.46 -12.90
N ASP A 353 -4.74 -2.63 -12.99
CA ASP A 353 -4.01 -2.24 -14.19
C ASP A 353 -4.29 -3.23 -15.34
N GLY A 354 -3.78 -2.92 -16.54
CA GLY A 354 -3.96 -3.78 -17.70
C GLY A 354 -3.35 -5.19 -17.52
N SER A 355 -2.29 -5.31 -16.74
CA SER A 355 -1.59 -6.57 -16.47
C SER A 355 -2.44 -7.48 -15.59
N ILE A 356 -2.97 -6.98 -14.46
CA ILE A 356 -3.92 -7.74 -13.63
C ILE A 356 -5.17 -8.12 -14.43
N MET A 357 -5.75 -7.17 -15.18
CA MET A 357 -6.94 -7.46 -15.99
C MET A 357 -6.69 -8.58 -17.01
N ASN A 358 -5.54 -8.55 -17.69
CA ASN A 358 -5.17 -9.60 -18.65
C ASN A 358 -4.87 -10.94 -17.97
N ALA A 359 -4.23 -10.94 -16.80
CA ALA A 359 -3.99 -12.15 -16.03
C ALA A 359 -5.31 -12.83 -15.63
N LEU A 360 -6.29 -12.06 -15.12
CA LEU A 360 -7.60 -12.61 -14.73
C LEU A 360 -8.38 -13.14 -15.94
N ARG A 361 -8.42 -12.41 -17.05
CA ARG A 361 -9.03 -12.89 -18.31
C ARG A 361 -8.38 -14.16 -18.83
N ALA A 362 -7.05 -14.23 -18.79
CA ALA A 362 -6.33 -15.41 -19.21
C ALA A 362 -6.62 -16.59 -18.27
N ALA A 363 -6.72 -16.36 -16.97
CA ALA A 363 -7.07 -17.39 -16.00
C ALA A 363 -8.47 -17.95 -16.25
N THR A 364 -9.49 -17.10 -16.34
CA THR A 364 -10.86 -17.56 -16.61
C THR A 364 -10.98 -18.25 -17.96
N ALA A 365 -10.27 -17.78 -19.00
CA ALA A 365 -10.23 -18.45 -20.30
C ALA A 365 -9.55 -19.83 -20.27
N ARG A 366 -8.65 -20.09 -19.32
CA ARG A 366 -8.08 -21.43 -19.05
C ARG A 366 -9.03 -22.33 -18.24
N GLY A 367 -10.16 -21.82 -17.76
CA GLY A 367 -11.08 -22.54 -16.88
C GLY A 367 -10.75 -22.45 -15.40
N VAL A 368 -9.89 -21.51 -15.00
CA VAL A 368 -9.60 -21.22 -13.57
C VAL A 368 -10.81 -20.49 -12.96
N ASP A 369 -11.26 -20.95 -11.80
CA ASP A 369 -12.34 -20.29 -11.06
C ASP A 369 -11.82 -18.99 -10.41
N VAL A 370 -12.30 -17.84 -10.88
CA VAL A 370 -11.90 -16.54 -10.32
C VAL A 370 -13.06 -15.90 -9.58
N GLU A 371 -12.81 -15.51 -8.32
CA GLU A 371 -13.75 -14.72 -7.51
C GLU A 371 -13.11 -13.45 -6.96
N LEU A 372 -13.94 -12.41 -6.85
CA LEU A 372 -13.56 -11.09 -6.37
C LEU A 372 -14.53 -10.62 -5.29
N PHE A 373 -14.03 -10.38 -4.08
CA PHE A 373 -14.77 -9.78 -2.98
C PHE A 373 -14.51 -8.28 -2.90
N VAL A 374 -15.59 -7.50 -2.94
CA VAL A 374 -15.60 -6.04 -2.85
C VAL A 374 -16.77 -5.57 -1.99
N SER A 375 -16.76 -4.30 -1.58
CA SER A 375 -17.88 -3.73 -0.81
C SER A 375 -19.10 -3.45 -1.69
N GLU A 376 -20.30 -3.73 -1.18
CA GLU A 376 -21.55 -3.35 -1.86
C GLU A 376 -21.75 -1.82 -1.89
N ILE A 377 -21.25 -1.12 -0.88
CA ILE A 377 -21.33 0.33 -0.75
C ILE A 377 -19.95 0.96 -0.65
N GLY A 378 -19.85 2.25 -0.99
CA GLY A 378 -18.60 3.01 -0.92
C GLY A 378 -18.55 3.99 0.24
N ASP A 379 -17.37 4.14 0.84
CA ASP A 379 -17.01 5.25 1.73
C ASP A 379 -16.42 6.46 0.97
N GLN A 380 -15.87 6.22 -0.23
CA GLN A 380 -15.32 7.23 -1.13
C GLN A 380 -15.97 7.16 -2.51
N ALA A 381 -16.80 8.15 -2.85
CA ALA A 381 -17.64 8.12 -4.04
C ALA A 381 -16.86 7.93 -5.36
N VAL A 382 -15.79 8.73 -5.57
CA VAL A 382 -14.98 8.64 -6.81
C VAL A 382 -14.33 7.27 -6.94
N VAL A 383 -13.76 6.74 -5.85
CA VAL A 383 -13.08 5.44 -5.85
C VAL A 383 -14.09 4.29 -6.05
N TYR A 384 -15.26 4.40 -5.42
CA TYR A 384 -16.36 3.45 -5.58
C TYR A 384 -16.87 3.37 -7.03
N HIS A 385 -17.03 4.51 -7.70
CA HIS A 385 -17.40 4.54 -9.11
C HIS A 385 -16.25 4.09 -10.04
N ALA A 386 -14.99 4.36 -9.67
CA ALA A 386 -13.84 3.92 -10.44
C ALA A 386 -13.72 2.39 -10.48
N GLN A 387 -13.83 1.69 -9.36
CA GLN A 387 -13.81 0.21 -9.35
C GLN A 387 -14.96 -0.39 -10.17
N ARG A 388 -16.16 0.19 -10.02
CA ARG A 388 -17.38 -0.23 -10.70
C ARG A 388 -17.25 -0.20 -12.21
N SER A 389 -16.47 0.74 -12.74
CA SER A 389 -16.21 0.85 -14.18
C SER A 389 -15.50 -0.36 -14.81
N TYR A 390 -14.96 -1.28 -13.99
CA TYR A 390 -14.33 -2.53 -14.43
C TYR A 390 -15.23 -3.76 -14.27
N TYR A 391 -16.39 -3.66 -13.60
CA TYR A 391 -17.21 -4.82 -13.26
C TYR A 391 -17.79 -5.52 -14.51
N GLU A 392 -18.25 -4.76 -15.51
CA GLU A 392 -18.72 -5.39 -16.76
C GLU A 392 -17.63 -6.23 -17.42
N GLU A 393 -16.41 -5.70 -17.46
CA GLU A 393 -15.25 -6.33 -18.08
C GLU A 393 -14.88 -7.64 -17.37
N LEU A 394 -14.94 -7.64 -16.04
CA LEU A 394 -14.67 -8.81 -15.19
C LEU A 394 -15.80 -9.85 -15.29
N LEU A 395 -17.07 -9.43 -15.20
CA LEU A 395 -18.23 -10.31 -15.29
C LEU A 395 -18.29 -11.01 -16.66
N ARG A 396 -18.02 -10.27 -17.76
CA ARG A 396 -17.93 -10.85 -19.11
C ARG A 396 -16.75 -11.81 -19.26
N ALA A 397 -15.67 -11.59 -18.52
CA ALA A 397 -14.53 -12.50 -18.50
C ALA A 397 -14.81 -13.79 -17.71
N GLY A 398 -15.89 -13.86 -16.93
CA GLY A 398 -16.24 -15.02 -16.10
C GLY A 398 -15.80 -14.90 -14.64
N VAL A 399 -15.35 -13.72 -14.19
CA VAL A 399 -15.05 -13.48 -12.77
C VAL A 399 -16.36 -13.37 -11.98
N ARG A 400 -16.48 -14.12 -10.87
CA ARG A 400 -17.60 -14.01 -9.93
C ARG A 400 -17.34 -12.85 -8.97
N ILE A 401 -18.26 -11.90 -8.90
CA ILE A 401 -18.12 -10.73 -8.02
C ILE A 401 -19.06 -10.86 -6.83
N TRP A 402 -18.49 -10.88 -5.63
CA TRP A 402 -19.19 -10.92 -4.36
C TRP A 402 -19.16 -9.55 -3.69
N MET A 403 -20.35 -8.99 -3.45
CA MET A 403 -20.57 -7.66 -2.88
C MET A 403 -20.89 -7.81 -1.38
N PHE A 404 -19.92 -7.48 -0.52
CA PHE A 404 -20.04 -7.57 0.93
C PHE A 404 -21.05 -6.56 1.45
N ARG A 405 -22.01 -7.05 2.26
CA ARG A 405 -23.22 -6.30 2.59
C ARG A 405 -22.95 -5.11 3.53
N PRO A 406 -23.75 -4.04 3.42
CA PRO A 406 -23.79 -2.96 4.41
C PRO A 406 -24.05 -3.47 5.83
N PRO A 407 -23.61 -2.73 6.86
CA PRO A 407 -23.00 -1.40 6.77
C PRO A 407 -21.46 -1.42 6.64
N TYR A 408 -20.88 -2.58 6.40
CA TYR A 408 -19.44 -2.74 6.37
C TYR A 408 -18.80 -2.31 5.04
N ILE A 409 -17.59 -1.80 5.14
CA ILE A 409 -16.67 -1.56 4.02
C ILE A 409 -15.58 -2.62 4.12
N LEU A 410 -15.64 -3.62 3.24
CA LEU A 410 -14.61 -4.63 3.12
C LEU A 410 -13.30 -3.98 2.68
N HIS A 411 -12.30 -4.02 3.55
CA HIS A 411 -11.03 -3.34 3.39
C HIS A 411 -9.84 -4.30 3.56
N SER A 412 -10.07 -5.58 3.77
CA SER A 412 -9.06 -6.63 3.62
C SER A 412 -8.39 -6.62 2.25
N LYS A 413 -7.08 -6.90 2.20
CA LYS A 413 -6.30 -6.96 0.96
C LYS A 413 -5.49 -8.24 0.96
N HIS A 414 -6.01 -9.24 0.27
CA HIS A 414 -5.36 -10.51 0.11
C HIS A 414 -5.84 -11.19 -1.15
N PHE A 415 -5.07 -12.15 -1.63
CA PHE A 415 -5.56 -13.11 -2.61
C PHE A 415 -4.91 -14.47 -2.39
N ALA A 416 -5.59 -15.52 -2.80
CA ALA A 416 -5.09 -16.88 -2.82
C ALA A 416 -5.06 -17.40 -4.26
N VAL A 417 -4.04 -18.19 -4.57
CA VAL A 417 -3.87 -18.90 -5.83
C VAL A 417 -3.82 -20.39 -5.52
N ASP A 418 -4.79 -21.13 -6.06
CA ASP A 418 -4.99 -22.55 -5.78
C ASP A 418 -5.04 -22.83 -4.26
N ASP A 419 -4.55 -23.99 -3.83
CA ASP A 419 -4.46 -24.36 -2.40
C ASP A 419 -3.06 -24.11 -1.80
N GLU A 420 -2.16 -23.44 -2.53
CA GLU A 420 -0.72 -23.45 -2.22
C GLU A 420 -0.18 -22.10 -1.76
N VAL A 421 -0.62 -21.00 -2.39
CA VAL A 421 -0.03 -19.67 -2.16
C VAL A 421 -1.10 -18.65 -1.83
N ALA A 422 -0.84 -17.83 -0.81
CA ALA A 422 -1.61 -16.64 -0.50
C ALA A 422 -0.71 -15.41 -0.45
N VAL A 423 -1.30 -14.25 -0.71
CA VAL A 423 -0.68 -12.95 -0.50
C VAL A 423 -1.58 -12.12 0.39
N VAL A 424 -1.00 -11.46 1.38
CA VAL A 424 -1.72 -10.63 2.35
C VAL A 424 -0.94 -9.35 2.64
N GLY A 425 -1.61 -8.23 2.88
CA GLY A 425 -0.90 -7.00 3.27
C GLY A 425 -1.72 -5.72 3.17
N SER A 426 -1.03 -4.63 2.85
CA SER A 426 -1.58 -3.27 2.79
C SER A 426 -1.88 -2.78 1.37
N SER A 427 -1.35 -3.44 0.35
CA SER A 427 -1.52 -3.06 -1.06
C SER A 427 -2.92 -3.38 -1.57
N ASN A 428 -3.66 -2.37 -2.02
CA ASN A 428 -4.80 -2.63 -2.88
C ASN A 428 -4.30 -3.13 -4.25
N MET A 429 -5.21 -3.72 -5.03
CA MET A 429 -4.97 -3.97 -6.45
C MET A 429 -5.44 -2.77 -7.30
N ASP A 430 -4.81 -1.62 -7.06
CA ASP A 430 -5.05 -0.38 -7.80
C ASP A 430 -3.75 0.30 -8.28
N GLN A 431 -3.86 1.16 -9.30
CA GLN A 431 -2.70 1.81 -9.92
C GLN A 431 -1.89 2.69 -8.95
N ARG A 432 -2.49 3.26 -7.91
CA ARG A 432 -1.77 4.05 -6.89
C ARG A 432 -0.97 3.15 -5.98
N SER A 433 -1.55 2.04 -5.54
CA SER A 433 -0.87 1.07 -4.68
C SER A 433 0.31 0.39 -5.36
N PHE A 434 0.25 0.24 -6.69
CA PHE A 434 1.37 -0.30 -7.47
C PHE A 434 2.45 0.74 -7.82
N GLY A 435 2.08 2.02 -7.99
CA GLY A 435 2.98 3.02 -8.57
C GLY A 435 3.37 4.21 -7.69
N LEU A 436 2.63 4.51 -6.62
CA LEU A 436 2.80 5.74 -5.83
C LEU A 436 2.87 5.49 -4.32
N ASN A 437 2.03 4.61 -3.77
CA ASN A 437 2.02 4.36 -2.33
C ASN A 437 3.17 3.44 -1.96
N MET A 438 3.77 3.69 -0.80
CA MET A 438 4.59 2.68 -0.16
C MET A 438 3.66 1.66 0.50
N GLU A 439 3.79 0.39 0.14
CA GLU A 439 2.97 -0.71 0.66
C GLU A 439 3.87 -1.83 1.19
N ILE A 440 3.26 -2.77 1.92
CA ILE A 440 3.89 -4.01 2.35
C ILE A 440 2.91 -5.16 2.16
N SER A 441 3.38 -6.20 1.47
CA SER A 441 2.68 -7.47 1.30
C SER A 441 3.57 -8.61 1.76
N MET A 442 2.98 -9.77 2.02
CA MET A 442 3.68 -11.00 2.33
C MET A 442 3.11 -12.10 1.44
N VAL A 443 3.99 -12.75 0.68
CA VAL A 443 3.70 -14.00 0.00
C VAL A 443 3.89 -15.13 1.01
N VAL A 444 2.90 -15.99 1.15
CA VAL A 444 2.92 -17.15 2.04
C VAL A 444 2.70 -18.39 1.20
N HIS A 445 3.65 -19.31 1.23
CA HIS A 445 3.52 -20.64 0.66
C HIS A 445 3.30 -21.64 1.80
N GLY A 446 2.13 -22.28 1.78
CA GLY A 446 1.73 -23.22 2.81
C GLY A 446 0.22 -23.44 2.87
N ARG A 447 -0.18 -24.67 2.59
CA ARG A 447 -1.60 -25.10 2.53
C ARG A 447 -2.41 -24.76 3.77
N ARG A 448 -1.81 -24.82 4.96
CA ARG A 448 -2.51 -24.45 6.22
C ARG A 448 -2.99 -23.01 6.17
N PHE A 449 -2.10 -22.08 5.82
CA PHE A 449 -2.43 -20.66 5.77
C PHE A 449 -3.44 -20.34 4.65
N VAL A 450 -3.34 -21.03 3.51
CA VAL A 450 -4.33 -20.89 2.41
C VAL A 450 -5.71 -21.34 2.87
N ARG A 451 -5.83 -22.44 3.62
CA ARG A 451 -7.12 -22.87 4.20
C ARG A 451 -7.68 -21.84 5.19
N ASP A 452 -6.83 -21.19 5.97
CA ASP A 452 -7.27 -20.11 6.87
C ASP A 452 -7.85 -18.93 6.06
N ILE A 453 -7.20 -18.58 4.93
CA ILE A 453 -7.72 -17.58 3.97
C ILE A 453 -9.02 -18.05 3.32
N ASP A 454 -9.14 -19.33 2.94
CA ASP A 454 -10.38 -19.87 2.39
C ASP A 454 -11.54 -19.75 3.39
N GLY A 455 -11.29 -19.99 4.68
CA GLY A 455 -12.28 -19.76 5.73
C GLY A 455 -12.72 -18.29 5.82
N VAL A 456 -11.80 -17.35 5.58
CA VAL A 456 -12.14 -15.92 5.46
C VAL A 456 -12.99 -15.65 4.21
N SER A 457 -12.62 -16.22 3.06
CA SER A 457 -13.38 -16.11 1.81
C SER A 457 -14.78 -16.71 1.95
N ASP A 458 -14.94 -17.84 2.65
CA ASP A 458 -16.23 -18.46 2.95
C ASP A 458 -17.10 -17.55 3.82
N TYR A 459 -16.53 -16.94 4.86
CA TYR A 459 -17.21 -15.95 5.67
C TYR A 459 -17.63 -14.73 4.83
N TYR A 460 -16.76 -14.22 3.96
CA TYR A 460 -17.11 -13.12 3.05
C TYR A 460 -18.21 -13.50 2.07
N ARG A 461 -18.15 -14.69 1.49
CA ARG A 461 -19.17 -15.19 0.56
C ARG A 461 -20.53 -15.31 1.24
N ALA A 462 -20.59 -15.88 2.44
CA ALA A 462 -21.82 -15.99 3.23
C ALA A 462 -22.44 -14.62 3.55
N ASN A 463 -21.59 -13.61 3.78
CA ASN A 463 -22.01 -12.24 4.10
C ASN A 463 -22.11 -11.32 2.88
N SER A 464 -21.97 -11.87 1.67
CA SER A 464 -22.07 -11.13 0.41
C SER A 464 -23.29 -11.54 -0.40
N ARG A 465 -23.66 -10.70 -1.36
CA ARG A 465 -24.50 -11.09 -2.49
C ARG A 465 -23.62 -11.23 -3.74
N GLU A 466 -23.97 -12.15 -4.63
CA GLU A 466 -23.33 -12.21 -5.94
C GLU A 466 -23.89 -11.09 -6.83
N LEU A 467 -23.02 -10.42 -7.59
CA LEU A 467 -23.40 -9.50 -8.64
C LEU A 467 -23.36 -10.24 -9.97
N THR A 468 -24.49 -10.28 -10.67
CA THR A 468 -24.58 -10.94 -11.98
C THR A 468 -24.40 -9.95 -13.14
N LEU A 469 -23.96 -10.46 -14.30
CA LEU A 469 -23.91 -9.66 -15.53
C LEU A 469 -25.29 -9.13 -15.92
N GLU A 470 -26.35 -9.92 -15.73
CA GLU A 470 -27.72 -9.51 -16.03
C GLU A 470 -28.17 -8.33 -15.17
N GLU A 471 -27.87 -8.36 -13.86
CA GLU A 471 -28.12 -7.24 -12.96
C GLU A 471 -27.31 -6.00 -13.38
N TRP A 472 -26.03 -6.20 -13.71
CA TRP A 472 -25.13 -5.11 -14.07
C TRP A 472 -25.58 -4.34 -15.32
N LEU A 473 -26.05 -5.06 -16.35
CA LEU A 473 -26.51 -4.44 -17.61
C LEU A 473 -27.80 -3.62 -17.45
N LYS A 474 -28.55 -3.79 -16.34
CA LYS A 474 -29.77 -3.03 -16.02
C LYS A 474 -29.49 -1.72 -15.26
N GLN A 475 -28.22 -1.37 -15.02
CA GLN A 475 -27.85 -0.17 -14.27
C GLN A 475 -28.36 1.13 -14.94
N PRO A 476 -28.85 2.10 -14.17
CA PRO A 476 -29.36 3.35 -14.72
C PRO A 476 -28.23 4.17 -15.38
N LEU A 477 -28.57 4.92 -16.42
CA LEU A 477 -27.62 5.74 -17.19
C LEU A 477 -26.77 6.67 -16.31
N ARG A 478 -27.36 7.22 -15.24
CA ARG A 478 -26.62 8.05 -14.27
C ARG A 478 -25.45 7.30 -13.65
N SER A 479 -25.63 6.04 -13.24
CA SER A 479 -24.55 5.22 -12.69
C SER A 479 -23.46 4.99 -13.73
N GLN A 480 -23.84 4.63 -14.96
CA GLN A 480 -22.90 4.38 -16.05
C GLN A 480 -22.04 5.62 -16.36
N LEU A 481 -22.65 6.81 -16.38
CA LEU A 481 -21.94 8.07 -16.59
C LEU A 481 -20.97 8.37 -15.45
N LEU A 482 -21.38 8.17 -14.20
CA LEU A 482 -20.51 8.39 -13.03
C LEU A 482 -19.34 7.40 -13.00
N ASP A 483 -19.60 6.13 -13.30
CA ASP A 483 -18.58 5.08 -13.39
C ASP A 483 -17.56 5.40 -14.49
N GLY A 484 -18.03 5.80 -15.68
CA GLY A 484 -17.17 6.21 -16.80
C GLY A 484 -16.30 7.44 -16.50
N LEU A 485 -16.87 8.48 -15.89
CA LEU A 485 -16.12 9.67 -15.47
C LEU A 485 -15.09 9.35 -14.39
N ALA A 486 -15.46 8.50 -13.41
CA ALA A 486 -14.55 8.08 -12.36
C ALA A 486 -13.39 7.24 -12.90
N ARG A 487 -13.60 6.41 -13.93
CA ARG A 487 -12.52 5.64 -14.60
C ARG A 487 -11.39 6.56 -15.11
N LEU A 488 -11.71 7.74 -15.63
CA LEU A 488 -10.71 8.70 -16.11
C LEU A 488 -9.78 9.21 -14.99
N THR A 489 -10.25 9.22 -13.75
CA THR A 489 -9.42 9.63 -12.60
C THR A 489 -8.29 8.64 -12.30
N SER A 490 -8.42 7.38 -12.72
CA SER A 490 -7.34 6.38 -12.61
C SER A 490 -6.18 6.66 -13.58
N ALA A 491 -6.45 7.29 -14.73
CA ALA A 491 -5.42 7.63 -15.72
C ALA A 491 -4.53 8.80 -15.28
N LEU A 492 -4.98 9.58 -14.29
CA LEU A 492 -4.25 10.70 -13.70
C LEU A 492 -3.29 10.26 -12.57
N GLN A 493 -3.29 8.97 -12.20
CA GLN A 493 -2.58 8.42 -11.04
C GLN A 493 -1.20 7.82 -11.38
#